data_AF-A0A7V4GYH0-F1
#
_entry.id   AF-A0A7V4GYH0-F1
#
_cell.length_a   1.000
_cell.length_b   1.000
_cell.length_c   1.000
_cell.angle_alpha   90.00
_cell.angle_beta   90.00
_cell.angle_gamma   90.00
#
_symmetry.space_group_name_H-M   'P 1'
#
loop_
_entity.id
_entity.type
_entity.pdbx_description
1 polymer ?
#
loop_
_entity_poly.entity_id
_entity_poly.type
_entity_poly.pdbx_seq_one_letter_code
_entity_poly.pdbx_strand_id
1 'polypeptide(L)'
;MNASEIRQKFLKFFEDKGHTIVSSAPIVLKNDPTLMFTNAGMNQFKDIFLGNQPAPHPRVANTQKCLRVSGKHNDLEEVGYDTYHHTMFEMLGNWSFGDYFKAEAIDWAWEFLTETLKLDPENLYATVFEGSDDEGIPFDEEAYTCWLKHL
;
A
#
# COMPACT_ATOMS: atom_id res chain seq x y z
N MET A 1 19.96 8.15 -5.63
CA MET A 1 19.47 7.17 -4.64
C MET A 1 19.29 5.85 -5.36
N ASN A 2 19.74 4.72 -4.80
CA ASN A 2 19.52 3.40 -5.39
C ASN A 2 18.27 2.72 -4.80
N ALA A 3 17.80 1.63 -5.42
CA ALA A 3 16.60 0.93 -4.98
C ALA A 3 16.67 0.40 -3.53
N SER A 4 17.87 0.01 -3.08
CA SER A 4 18.08 -0.45 -1.70
C SER A 4 17.91 0.69 -0.69
N GLU A 5 18.47 1.85 -0.99
CA GLU A 5 18.33 3.06 -0.17
C GLU A 5 16.87 3.52 -0.07
N ILE A 6 16.12 3.52 -1.18
CA ILE A 6 14.69 3.88 -1.17
C ILE A 6 13.91 2.94 -0.25
N ARG A 7 14.12 1.63 -0.38
CA ARG A 7 13.49 0.61 0.47
C ARG A 7 13.81 0.84 1.94
N GLN A 8 15.07 1.07 2.29
CA GLN A 8 15.47 1.30 3.68
C GLN A 8 14.92 2.60 4.23
N LYS A 9 14.87 3.68 3.43
CA LYS A 9 14.22 4.93 3.83
C LYS A 9 12.73 4.73 4.13
N PHE A 10 12.00 3.99 3.31
CA PHE A 10 10.59 3.68 3.56
C PHE A 10 10.40 2.93 4.88
N LEU A 11 11.16 1.85 5.09
CA LEU A 11 11.05 1.05 6.31
C LEU A 11 11.43 1.87 7.55
N LYS A 12 12.53 2.63 7.48
CA LYS A 12 12.96 3.50 8.59
C LYS A 12 11.93 4.58 8.90
N PHE A 13 11.37 5.22 7.87
CA PHE A 13 10.36 6.26 8.03
C PHE A 13 9.13 5.74 8.79
N PHE A 14 8.58 4.59 8.40
CA PHE A 14 7.42 4.03 9.10
C PHE A 14 7.78 3.42 10.46
N GLU A 15 8.99 2.88 10.64
CA GLU A 15 9.48 2.51 11.96
C GLU A 15 9.50 3.71 12.93
N ASP A 16 9.92 4.89 12.46
CA ASP A 16 9.89 6.13 13.26
C ASP A 16 8.46 6.64 13.54
N LYS A 17 7.46 6.25 12.73
CA LYS A 17 6.03 6.48 13.01
C LYS A 17 5.40 5.38 13.90
N GLY A 18 6.22 4.45 14.40
CA GLY A 18 5.80 3.40 15.35
C GLY A 18 5.25 2.13 14.69
N HIS A 19 5.51 1.92 13.39
CA HIS A 19 5.17 0.67 12.72
C HIS A 19 6.19 -0.43 13.04
N THR A 20 5.72 -1.63 13.35
CA THR A 20 6.60 -2.80 13.41
C THR A 20 6.97 -3.23 11.99
N ILE A 21 8.26 -3.38 11.71
CA ILE A 21 8.72 -3.90 10.44
C ILE A 21 8.58 -5.43 10.42
N VAL A 22 7.75 -5.93 9.51
CA VAL A 22 7.47 -7.37 9.38
C VAL A 22 8.02 -7.91 8.07
N SER A 23 8.33 -9.20 8.05
CA SER A 23 8.86 -9.85 6.85
C SER A 23 7.80 -9.96 5.75
N SER A 24 8.26 -9.91 4.49
CA SER A 24 7.46 -10.30 3.34
C SER A 24 6.97 -11.74 3.50
N ALA A 25 5.67 -11.96 3.28
CA ALA A 25 5.12 -13.29 3.16
C ALA A 25 5.65 -14.00 1.90
N PRO A 26 5.62 -15.34 1.86
CA PRO A 26 5.94 -16.10 0.66
C PRO A 26 5.08 -15.70 -0.54
N ILE A 27 5.61 -15.90 -1.76
CA ILE A 27 4.86 -15.66 -3.01
C ILE A 27 3.63 -16.59 -3.10
N VAL A 28 3.70 -17.78 -2.51
CA VAL A 28 2.57 -18.72 -2.46
C VAL A 28 2.10 -18.84 -1.01
N LEU A 29 0.86 -18.42 -0.75
CA LEU A 29 0.23 -18.58 0.56
C LEU A 29 -0.44 -19.95 0.63
N LYS A 30 0.15 -20.87 1.40
CA LYS A 30 -0.36 -22.25 1.53
C LYS A 30 -1.77 -22.35 2.10
N ASN A 31 -2.24 -21.31 2.77
CA ASN A 31 -3.50 -21.31 3.52
C ASN A 31 -4.64 -20.58 2.81
N ASP A 32 -4.42 -20.01 1.61
CA ASP A 32 -5.49 -19.38 0.81
C ASP A 32 -5.60 -20.07 -0.56
N PRO A 33 -6.48 -21.06 -0.73
CA PRO A 33 -6.63 -21.78 -2.00
C PRO A 33 -7.29 -20.92 -3.10
N THR A 34 -7.83 -19.74 -2.75
CA THR A 34 -8.45 -18.83 -3.72
C THR A 34 -7.44 -17.86 -4.34
N LEU A 35 -6.26 -17.75 -3.74
CA LEU A 35 -5.19 -16.87 -4.19
C LEU A 35 -3.99 -17.68 -4.66
N MET A 36 -3.74 -17.67 -5.98
CA MET A 36 -2.62 -18.41 -6.56
C MET A 36 -1.26 -17.85 -6.12
N PHE A 37 -1.14 -16.52 -6.05
CA PHE A 37 0.08 -15.82 -5.65
C PHE A 37 -0.24 -14.57 -4.83
N THR A 38 0.65 -14.23 -3.91
CA THR A 38 0.65 -12.95 -3.20
C THR A 38 0.80 -11.82 -4.22
N ASN A 39 -0.27 -11.05 -4.43
CA ASN A 39 -0.33 -9.96 -5.41
C ASN A 39 -0.22 -8.57 -4.77
N ALA A 40 -0.35 -8.51 -3.44
CA ALA A 40 -0.27 -7.30 -2.64
C ALA A 40 0.28 -7.58 -1.23
N GLY A 41 0.86 -6.55 -0.60
CA GLY A 41 1.34 -6.62 0.78
C GLY A 41 0.25 -6.99 1.81
N MET A 42 -1.00 -6.64 1.54
CA MET A 42 -2.12 -6.87 2.45
C MET A 42 -2.56 -8.34 2.57
N ASN A 43 -2.19 -9.22 1.63
CA ASN A 43 -2.75 -10.58 1.58
C ASN A 43 -2.47 -11.37 2.88
N GLN A 44 -1.29 -11.18 3.49
CA GLN A 44 -0.92 -11.85 4.75
C GLN A 44 -1.67 -11.32 5.99
N PHE A 45 -2.34 -10.17 5.87
CA PHE A 45 -3.08 -9.53 6.95
C PHE A 45 -4.61 -9.65 6.78
N LYS A 46 -5.08 -10.40 5.78
CA LYS A 46 -6.51 -10.57 5.47
C LYS A 46 -7.33 -10.98 6.68
N ASP A 47 -6.88 -11.97 7.45
CA ASP A 47 -7.60 -12.44 8.64
C ASP A 47 -7.63 -11.42 9.78
N ILE A 48 -6.65 -10.52 9.85
CA ILE A 48 -6.63 -9.42 10.81
C ILE A 48 -7.69 -8.39 10.42
N PHE A 49 -7.76 -7.99 9.15
CA PHE A 49 -8.76 -7.04 8.66
C PHE A 49 -10.19 -7.57 8.78
N LEU A 50 -10.39 -8.87 8.61
CA LEU A 50 -11.71 -9.51 8.78
C LEU A 50 -12.09 -9.74 10.25
N GLY A 51 -11.19 -9.48 11.20
CA GLY A 51 -11.41 -9.73 12.63
C GLY A 51 -11.33 -11.21 13.03
N ASN A 52 -10.87 -12.09 12.15
CA ASN A 52 -10.68 -13.52 12.42
C ASN A 52 -9.47 -13.77 13.33
N GLN A 53 -8.49 -12.86 13.33
CA GLN A 53 -7.30 -12.93 14.17
C GLN A 53 -6.97 -11.55 14.76
N PRO A 54 -6.50 -11.49 16.03
CA PRO A 54 -6.04 -10.24 16.61
C PRO A 54 -4.75 -9.77 15.93
N ALA A 55 -4.62 -8.46 15.73
CA ALA A 55 -3.38 -7.86 15.24
C ALA A 55 -2.28 -7.97 16.31
N PRO A 56 -1.11 -8.59 16.02
CA PRO A 56 -0.01 -8.65 16.99
C PRO A 56 0.58 -7.27 17.31
N HIS A 57 0.50 -6.36 16.34
CA HIS A 57 0.92 -4.96 16.45
C HIS A 57 -0.18 -4.10 15.83
N PRO A 58 -0.48 -2.91 16.39
CA PRO A 58 -1.50 -2.01 15.83
C PRO A 58 -1.08 -1.38 14.49
N ARG A 59 0.23 -1.32 14.23
CA ARG A 59 0.83 -0.72 13.03
C ARG A 59 1.93 -1.63 12.49
N VAL A 60 1.94 -1.88 11.18
CA VAL A 60 3.02 -2.66 10.54
C VAL A 60 3.42 -2.07 9.20
N ALA A 61 4.69 -2.21 8.82
CA ALA A 61 5.18 -1.83 7.50
C ALA A 61 6.14 -2.88 6.95
N ASN A 62 6.19 -3.04 5.63
CA ASN A 62 7.12 -3.95 4.97
C ASN A 62 7.38 -3.60 3.50
N THR A 63 8.25 -4.39 2.88
CA THR A 63 8.28 -4.60 1.43
C THR A 63 7.75 -6.01 1.14
N GLN A 64 6.71 -6.14 0.32
CA GLN A 64 6.16 -7.43 -0.09
C GLN A 64 6.61 -7.79 -1.50
N LYS A 65 7.11 -9.01 -1.66
CA LYS A 65 7.27 -9.66 -2.96
C LYS A 65 5.90 -9.99 -3.57
N CYS A 66 5.56 -9.34 -4.67
CA CYS A 66 4.27 -9.46 -5.33
C CYS A 66 4.42 -10.07 -6.73
N LEU A 67 3.47 -10.93 -7.11
CA LEU A 67 3.39 -11.52 -8.45
C LEU A 67 1.98 -11.32 -9.03
N ARG A 68 1.88 -10.66 -10.20
CA ARG A 68 0.62 -10.35 -10.90
C ARG A 68 0.59 -10.99 -12.29
N VAL A 69 0.20 -12.26 -12.33
CA VAL A 69 0.17 -13.07 -13.57
C VAL A 69 -1.14 -13.84 -13.74
N SER A 70 -2.13 -13.61 -12.88
CA SER A 70 -3.40 -14.33 -12.91
C SER A 70 -4.52 -13.59 -12.17
N GLY A 71 -5.77 -14.01 -12.42
CA GLY A 71 -6.96 -13.45 -11.77
C GLY A 71 -7.26 -12.01 -12.18
N LYS A 72 -7.90 -11.26 -11.28
CA LYS A 72 -8.29 -9.85 -11.49
C LYS A 72 -7.12 -8.86 -11.50
N HIS A 73 -5.93 -9.30 -11.11
CA HIS A 73 -4.72 -8.49 -10.99
C HIS A 73 -3.62 -9.16 -11.81
N ASN A 74 -3.78 -9.13 -13.13
CA ASN A 74 -2.93 -9.81 -14.08
C ASN A 74 -2.35 -8.80 -15.08
N ASP A 75 -1.05 -8.56 -14.97
CA ASP A 75 -0.35 -7.60 -15.81
C ASP A 75 0.44 -8.31 -16.95
N LEU A 76 0.32 -9.64 -17.06
CA LEU A 76 1.19 -10.47 -17.92
C LEU A 76 1.18 -10.06 -19.40
N GLU A 77 0.03 -9.60 -19.92
CA GLU A 77 -0.11 -9.22 -21.33
C GLU A 77 0.56 -7.87 -21.64
N GLU A 78 0.73 -7.00 -20.65
CA GLU A 78 1.33 -5.66 -20.82
C GLU A 78 2.86 -5.67 -20.62
N VAL A 79 3.39 -6.67 -19.91
CA VAL A 79 4.80 -6.74 -19.56
C VAL A 79 5.67 -6.86 -20.81
N GLY A 80 6.55 -5.86 -20.99
CA GLY A 80 7.45 -5.73 -22.13
C GLY A 80 6.92 -4.84 -23.26
N TYR A 81 5.64 -4.44 -23.21
CA TYR A 81 5.09 -3.41 -24.11
C TYR A 81 5.29 -2.00 -23.57
N ASP A 82 5.17 -1.81 -22.26
CA ASP A 82 5.51 -0.56 -21.60
C ASP A 82 6.67 -0.69 -20.61
N THR A 83 6.97 0.42 -19.93
CA THR A 83 8.13 0.57 -19.06
C THR A 83 7.80 0.50 -17.57
N TYR A 84 6.54 0.24 -17.19
CA TYR A 84 6.08 0.36 -15.81
C TYR A 84 5.26 -0.83 -15.30
N HIS A 85 4.78 -1.73 -16.16
CA HIS A 85 4.21 -3.01 -15.74
C HIS A 85 5.29 -4.08 -15.54
N HIS A 86 5.14 -4.84 -14.46
CA HIS A 86 6.03 -5.94 -14.10
C HIS A 86 5.20 -7.14 -13.64
N THR A 87 5.64 -8.35 -13.97
CA THR A 87 5.04 -9.56 -13.39
C THR A 87 5.38 -9.64 -11.90
N MET A 88 6.67 -9.55 -11.57
CA MET A 88 7.21 -9.60 -10.22
C MET A 88 7.72 -8.21 -9.81
N PHE A 89 7.30 -7.73 -8.64
CA PHE A 89 7.74 -6.45 -8.11
C PHE A 89 7.73 -6.45 -6.58
N GLU A 90 8.29 -5.40 -5.99
CA GLU A 90 8.21 -5.13 -4.56
C GLU A 90 7.18 -4.04 -4.27
N MET A 91 6.24 -4.34 -3.39
CA MET A 91 5.25 -3.40 -2.90
C MET A 91 5.64 -2.92 -1.51
N LEU A 92 6.00 -1.65 -1.39
CA LEU A 92 6.20 -0.98 -0.11
C LEU A 92 4.84 -0.65 0.49
N GLY A 93 4.56 -1.11 1.72
CA GLY A 93 3.26 -0.93 2.35
C GLY A 93 3.35 -0.59 3.83
N ASN A 94 2.40 0.20 4.31
CA ASN A 94 2.15 0.51 5.72
C ASN A 94 0.68 0.20 6.02
N TRP A 95 0.41 -0.33 7.20
CA TRP A 95 -0.91 -0.77 7.62
C TRP A 95 -1.23 -0.32 9.03
N SER A 96 -2.49 0.06 9.22
CA SER A 96 -3.14 0.32 10.51
C SER A 96 -4.15 -0.77 10.78
N PHE A 97 -4.15 -1.32 11.98
CA PHE A 97 -5.15 -2.27 12.45
C PHE A 97 -5.92 -1.65 13.61
N GLY A 98 -6.92 -0.81 13.27
CA GLY A 98 -7.77 -0.14 14.25
C GLY A 98 -7.08 0.98 15.03
N ASP A 99 -6.06 1.61 14.45
CA ASP A 99 -5.25 2.64 15.11
C ASP A 99 -5.39 4.01 14.41
N TYR A 100 -4.64 4.28 13.33
CA TYR A 100 -4.77 5.49 12.51
C TYR A 100 -5.62 5.25 11.25
N PHE A 101 -6.08 6.33 10.59
CA PHE A 101 -6.91 6.23 9.39
C PHE A 101 -6.46 7.21 8.30
N LYS A 102 -7.40 7.86 7.60
CA LYS A 102 -7.10 8.65 6.38
C LYS A 102 -6.16 9.83 6.63
N ALA A 103 -6.39 10.60 7.70
CA ALA A 103 -5.62 11.81 7.98
C ALA A 103 -4.12 11.50 8.11
N GLU A 104 -3.75 10.58 9.00
CA GLU A 104 -2.35 10.20 9.20
C GLU A 104 -1.79 9.45 7.99
N ALA A 105 -2.58 8.58 7.35
CA ALA A 105 -2.11 7.85 6.16
C ALA A 105 -1.73 8.81 5.02
N ILE A 106 -2.54 9.84 4.77
CA ILE A 106 -2.30 10.87 3.75
C ILE A 106 -1.13 11.76 4.16
N ASP A 107 -1.11 12.25 5.40
CA ASP A 107 -0.04 13.13 5.89
C ASP A 107 1.33 12.45 5.81
N TRP A 108 1.43 11.17 6.19
CA TRP A 108 2.68 10.41 6.11
C TRP A 108 3.07 10.01 4.70
N ALA A 109 2.10 9.73 3.82
CA ALA A 109 2.41 9.50 2.40
C ALA A 109 3.01 10.76 1.76
N TRP A 110 2.40 11.92 2.03
CA TRP A 110 2.91 13.21 1.56
C TRP A 110 4.30 13.49 2.11
N GLU A 111 4.48 13.43 3.44
CA GLU A 111 5.76 13.66 4.11
C GLU A 111 6.87 12.73 3.57
N PHE A 112 6.56 11.46 3.30
CA PHE A 112 7.54 10.54 2.73
C PHE A 112 7.95 10.98 1.30
N LEU A 113 7.00 11.33 0.45
CA LEU A 113 7.26 11.70 -0.94
C LEU A 113 7.99 13.05 -1.06
N THR A 114 7.51 14.08 -0.37
CA THR A 114 8.02 15.46 -0.51
C THR A 114 9.17 15.75 0.43
N GLU A 115 9.14 15.26 1.67
CA GLU A 115 10.20 15.55 2.64
C GLU A 115 11.32 14.51 2.67
N THR A 116 10.99 13.22 2.55
CA THR A 116 12.01 12.15 2.61
C THR A 116 12.64 11.86 1.25
N LEU A 117 11.82 11.78 0.20
CA LEU A 117 12.27 11.54 -1.17
C LEU A 117 12.56 12.82 -1.96
N LYS A 118 12.12 13.99 -1.47
CA LYS A 118 12.36 15.30 -2.11
C LYS A 118 11.80 15.36 -3.53
N LEU A 119 10.64 14.73 -3.76
CA LEU A 119 9.87 14.93 -4.98
C LEU A 119 9.27 16.33 -4.98
N ASP A 120 9.25 16.95 -6.15
CA ASP A 120 8.64 18.27 -6.36
C ASP A 120 7.11 18.16 -6.24
N PRO A 121 6.48 18.84 -5.25
CA PRO A 121 5.04 18.79 -5.02
C PRO A 121 4.18 19.12 -6.25
N GLU A 122 4.67 19.99 -7.15
CA GLU A 122 3.93 20.39 -8.36
C GLU A 122 3.72 19.24 -9.36
N ASN A 123 4.50 18.16 -9.23
CA ASN A 123 4.37 16.96 -10.07
C ASN A 123 3.52 15.86 -9.41
N LEU A 124 2.97 16.11 -8.22
CA LEU A 124 2.15 15.14 -7.49
C LEU A 124 0.66 15.44 -7.72
N TYR A 125 -0.09 14.37 -7.99
CA TYR A 125 -1.53 14.42 -8.15
C TYR A 125 -2.16 13.38 -7.23
N ALA A 126 -3.27 13.74 -6.58
CA ALA A 126 -4.07 12.81 -5.80
C ALA A 126 -5.45 12.61 -6.44
N THR A 127 -5.97 11.40 -6.31
CA THR A 127 -7.37 11.08 -6.64
C THR A 127 -8.08 10.61 -5.38
N VAL A 128 -9.37 10.88 -5.32
CA VAL A 128 -10.27 10.41 -4.24
C VAL A 128 -11.45 9.71 -4.87
N PHE A 129 -12.09 8.81 -4.12
CA PHE A 129 -13.22 8.06 -4.64
C PHE A 129 -14.44 8.99 -4.82
N GLU A 130 -14.96 9.06 -6.04
CA GLU A 130 -16.06 9.96 -6.39
C GLU A 130 -17.41 9.57 -5.76
N GLY A 131 -17.52 8.33 -5.29
CA GLY A 131 -18.78 7.70 -4.93
C GLY A 131 -19.27 6.73 -6.01
N SER A 132 -20.31 5.99 -5.69
CA SER A 132 -21.03 5.11 -6.60
C SER A 132 -22.50 5.15 -6.20
N ASP A 133 -23.31 5.85 -7.00
CA ASP A 133 -24.74 5.98 -6.76
C ASP A 133 -25.46 4.63 -6.86
N ASP A 134 -24.97 3.74 -7.73
CA ASP A 134 -25.48 2.39 -7.94
C ASP A 134 -25.23 1.45 -6.76
N GLU A 135 -24.13 1.62 -6.03
CA GLU A 135 -23.85 0.89 -4.78
C GLU A 135 -24.29 1.67 -3.52
N GLY A 136 -24.81 2.90 -3.69
CA GLY A 136 -25.22 3.77 -2.59
C GLY A 136 -24.04 4.27 -1.73
N ILE A 137 -22.84 4.33 -2.30
CA ILE A 137 -21.62 4.76 -1.61
C ILE A 137 -21.36 6.23 -1.93
N PRO A 138 -21.32 7.13 -0.93
CA PRO A 138 -21.12 8.55 -1.18
C PRO A 138 -19.66 8.87 -1.57
N PHE A 139 -19.48 10.09 -2.07
CA PHE A 139 -18.17 10.71 -2.25
C PHE A 139 -17.31 10.63 -0.97
N ASP A 140 -16.02 10.32 -1.11
CA ASP A 140 -15.09 10.34 0.02
C ASP A 140 -14.63 11.77 0.38
N GLU A 141 -15.54 12.50 1.02
CA GLU A 141 -15.31 13.89 1.46
C GLU A 141 -14.18 14.01 2.48
N GLU A 142 -13.99 12.98 3.31
CA GLU A 142 -12.93 12.94 4.32
C GLU A 142 -11.54 12.89 3.67
N ALA A 143 -11.34 12.00 2.69
CA ALA A 143 -10.09 11.92 1.94
C ALA A 143 -9.83 13.22 1.17
N TYR A 144 -10.86 13.77 0.51
CA TYR A 144 -10.76 15.03 -0.23
C TYR A 144 -10.29 16.17 0.68
N THR A 145 -10.93 16.33 1.84
CA THR A 145 -10.57 17.35 2.81
C THR A 145 -9.16 17.17 3.36
N CYS A 146 -8.70 15.93 3.54
CA CYS A 146 -7.33 15.66 3.98
C CYS A 146 -6.30 16.07 2.91
N TRP A 147 -6.55 15.80 1.64
CA TRP A 147 -5.64 16.17 0.55
C TRP A 147 -5.55 17.67 0.31
N LEU A 148 -6.63 18.44 0.54
CA LEU A 148 -6.63 19.92 0.44
C LEU A 148 -5.65 20.63 1.39
N LYS A 149 -5.07 19.91 2.36
CA LYS A 149 -4.02 20.45 3.24
C LYS A 149 -2.65 20.49 2.55
N HIS A 150 -2.47 19.68 1.49
CA HIS A 150 -1.18 19.43 0.83
C HIS A 150 -1.15 19.92 -0.62
N LEU A 151 -2.29 19.79 -1.34
CA LEU A 151 -2.46 20.14 -2.76
C LEU A 151 -3.26 21.43 -2.93
#